data_AF-A0A150U230-F1
#
_entry.id   AF-A0A150U230-F1
#
_cell.length_a   1.000
_cell.length_b   1.000
_cell.length_c   1.000
_cell.angle_alpha   90.00
_cell.angle_beta   90.00
_cell.angle_gamma   90.00
#
_symmetry.space_group_name_H-M   'P 1'
#
loop_
_entity.id
_entity.type
_entity.pdbx_description
1 polymer ?
#
loop_
_entity_poly.entity_id
_entity_poly.type
_entity_poly.pdbx_seq_one_letter_code
_entity_poly.pdbx_strand_id
1 'polypeptide(L)'
;MAAATNRPAEAQQASGGISLAQYAAVKAAVAEGFPLADVLATEGLEPRAFMRADLAWKQRLVAEPELLTAYELELAQAEDWLERSVEPLAEDAAAWARFLAAFEAHPAPLELLHGNDLGMNDVARLRRRWARRAEEDAKIGELLVELRAKPAKLEPLRVGSRALRPSRVAEARAPAKAPEGEPSTAEPSSEPDMGLAEYSALCAELEALPEQRERVLRRHGLADDEALAALHRRWQAALERDAALAKDLKRLQEHHARRLEMLLARARDVADVESSIAPLAASPAPSTPPSREAMAGPSAPLVTPEALHGTGPLLDVPRAAVVPFGPAQGELATARVEPKPPRATESLTGAALPFPRTSASATVKRPPPVVAETGPLLRHPRRHPSRNGRERPGSSRRRHRCRLPRKARRSPLPERLPRGLPELRHPRDPPHKLRMSSERRR
;
A
#
# COMPACT_ATOMS: atom_id res chain seq x y z
N MET A 1 -6.01 -34.25 -31.89
CA MET A 1 -5.75 -34.49 -30.46
C MET A 1 -5.27 -33.19 -29.83
N ALA A 2 -6.21 -32.33 -29.41
CA ALA A 2 -5.91 -31.15 -28.63
C ALA A 2 -5.79 -31.59 -27.17
N ALA A 3 -4.57 -31.77 -26.68
CA ALA A 3 -4.33 -31.94 -25.26
C ALA A 3 -4.74 -30.64 -24.59
N ALA A 4 -5.96 -30.62 -24.04
CA ALA A 4 -6.44 -29.54 -23.19
C ALA A 4 -5.40 -29.36 -22.09
N THR A 5 -4.69 -28.24 -22.16
CA THR A 5 -3.76 -27.75 -21.16
C THR A 5 -4.54 -27.44 -19.88
N ASN A 6 -4.88 -28.50 -19.13
CA ASN A 6 -5.49 -28.45 -17.81
C ASN A 6 -4.44 -28.10 -16.72
N ARG A 7 -3.60 -27.09 -16.95
CA ARG A 7 -2.76 -26.45 -15.93
C ARG A 7 -2.80 -24.94 -16.16
N PRO A 8 -3.10 -24.09 -15.14
CA PRO A 8 -2.80 -24.29 -13.73
C PRO A 8 -3.90 -23.78 -12.76
N ALA A 9 -5.08 -24.41 -12.73
CA ALA A 9 -6.07 -24.09 -11.68
C ALA A 9 -5.57 -24.49 -10.27
N GLU A 10 -4.65 -25.45 -10.18
CA GLU A 10 -4.02 -25.85 -8.92
C GLU A 10 -2.87 -24.92 -8.47
N ALA A 11 -2.26 -24.12 -9.34
CA ALA A 11 -1.25 -23.13 -8.90
C ALA A 11 -1.89 -21.94 -8.17
N GLN A 12 -3.21 -21.76 -8.31
CA GLN A 12 -4.03 -20.87 -7.48
C GLN A 12 -4.36 -21.47 -6.10
N GLN A 13 -3.69 -22.56 -5.69
CA GLN A 13 -3.87 -23.16 -4.36
C GLN A 13 -3.77 -22.08 -3.28
N ALA A 14 -4.91 -21.87 -2.62
CA ALA A 14 -5.08 -20.86 -1.61
C ALA A 14 -4.13 -21.10 -0.44
N SER A 15 -3.22 -20.17 -0.18
CA SER A 15 -2.41 -20.19 1.03
C SER A 15 -3.23 -19.59 2.17
N GLY A 16 -3.58 -20.41 3.16
CA GLY A 16 -4.40 -19.98 4.30
C GLY A 16 -5.84 -19.61 3.91
N GLY A 17 -6.39 -20.21 2.84
CA GLY A 17 -7.76 -19.96 2.39
C GLY A 17 -7.95 -18.69 1.54
N ILE A 18 -6.87 -17.96 1.25
CA ILE A 18 -6.85 -16.77 0.39
C ILE A 18 -6.22 -17.13 -0.95
N SER A 19 -6.91 -16.85 -2.06
CA SER A 19 -6.39 -17.06 -3.41
C SER A 19 -5.32 -16.01 -3.77
N LEU A 20 -4.49 -16.30 -4.78
CA LEU A 20 -3.47 -15.36 -5.25
C LEU A 20 -4.08 -14.03 -5.72
N ALA A 21 -5.19 -14.10 -6.46
CA ALA A 21 -5.93 -12.93 -6.94
C ALA A 21 -6.47 -12.06 -5.80
N GLN A 22 -7.01 -12.69 -4.75
CA GLN A 22 -7.52 -11.96 -3.59
C GLN A 22 -6.36 -11.34 -2.77
N TYR A 23 -5.23 -12.06 -2.64
CA TYR A 23 -4.02 -11.52 -2.03
C TYR A 23 -3.49 -10.29 -2.80
N ALA A 24 -3.42 -10.39 -4.13
CA ALA A 24 -3.01 -9.29 -5.00
C ALA A 24 -3.96 -8.09 -4.90
N ALA A 25 -5.28 -8.33 -4.78
CA ALA A 25 -6.26 -7.27 -4.55
C ALA A 25 -6.02 -6.50 -3.26
N VAL A 26 -5.76 -7.20 -2.14
CA VAL A 26 -5.42 -6.54 -0.88
C VAL A 26 -4.14 -5.72 -1.02
N LYS A 27 -3.12 -6.24 -1.70
CA LYS A 27 -1.85 -5.52 -1.93
C LYS A 27 -2.04 -4.27 -2.79
N ALA A 28 -2.80 -4.36 -3.88
CA ALA A 28 -3.12 -3.22 -4.73
C ALA A 28 -3.86 -2.13 -3.95
N ALA A 29 -4.87 -2.49 -3.15
CA ALA A 29 -5.64 -1.52 -2.37
C ALA A 29 -4.81 -0.84 -1.27
N VAL A 30 -3.96 -1.59 -0.55
CA VAL A 30 -3.05 -1.00 0.43
C VAL A 30 -2.03 -0.08 -0.25
N ALA A 31 -1.53 -0.42 -1.44
CA ALA A 31 -0.64 0.44 -2.22
C ALA A 31 -1.33 1.73 -2.71
N GLU A 32 -2.65 1.71 -2.92
CA GLU A 32 -3.47 2.92 -3.17
C GLU A 32 -3.69 3.79 -1.92
N GLY A 33 -3.23 3.34 -0.74
CA GLY A 33 -3.34 4.06 0.52
C GLY A 33 -4.65 3.81 1.27
N PHE A 34 -5.43 2.79 0.90
CA PHE A 34 -6.59 2.40 1.70
C PHE A 34 -6.14 1.75 3.03
N PRO A 35 -6.80 2.04 4.17
CA PRO A 35 -6.50 1.39 5.44
C PRO A 35 -6.69 -0.12 5.32
N LEU A 36 -5.73 -0.91 5.83
CA LEU A 36 -5.79 -2.37 5.74
C LEU A 36 -7.08 -2.94 6.32
N ALA A 37 -7.59 -2.41 7.43
CA ALA A 37 -8.84 -2.85 8.04
C ALA A 37 -10.03 -2.75 7.08
N ASP A 38 -10.18 -1.62 6.38
CA ASP A 38 -11.27 -1.38 5.42
C ASP A 38 -11.14 -2.30 4.19
N VAL A 39 -9.90 -2.52 3.74
CA VAL A 39 -9.60 -3.45 2.63
C VAL A 39 -10.00 -4.87 3.01
N LEU A 40 -9.60 -5.35 4.20
CA LEU A 40 -9.94 -6.69 4.65
C LEU A 40 -11.44 -6.87 4.86
N ALA A 41 -12.13 -5.86 5.42
CA ALA A 41 -13.58 -5.87 5.55
C ALA A 41 -14.28 -5.96 4.18
N THR A 42 -13.82 -5.16 3.21
CA THR A 42 -14.37 -5.16 1.83
C THR A 42 -14.15 -6.51 1.13
N GLU A 43 -13.01 -7.16 1.39
CA GLU A 43 -12.68 -8.48 0.85
C GLU A 43 -13.33 -9.64 1.62
N GLY A 44 -14.02 -9.38 2.73
CA GLY A 44 -14.59 -10.42 3.60
C GLY A 44 -13.52 -11.30 4.26
N LEU A 45 -12.38 -10.72 4.62
CA LEU A 45 -11.24 -11.41 5.21
C LEU A 45 -11.07 -11.07 6.69
N GLU A 46 -10.80 -12.09 7.50
CA GLU A 46 -10.47 -11.92 8.91
C GLU A 46 -8.99 -11.47 9.05
N PRO A 47 -8.67 -10.47 9.89
CA PRO A 47 -7.31 -9.94 10.03
C PRO A 47 -6.23 -10.98 10.35
N ARG A 48 -6.47 -11.89 11.30
CA ARG A 48 -5.49 -12.93 11.68
C ARG A 48 -5.30 -13.95 10.56
N ALA A 49 -6.35 -14.32 9.83
CA ALA A 49 -6.28 -15.17 8.66
C ALA A 49 -5.43 -14.54 7.55
N PHE A 50 -5.64 -13.25 7.28
CA PHE A 50 -4.83 -12.51 6.31
C PHE A 50 -3.37 -12.43 6.72
N MET A 51 -3.04 -12.15 7.99
CA MET A 51 -1.64 -12.10 8.45
C MET A 51 -0.91 -13.42 8.22
N ARG A 52 -1.57 -14.57 8.50
CA ARG A 52 -0.99 -15.90 8.23
C ARG A 52 -0.80 -16.15 6.74
N ALA A 53 -1.79 -15.80 5.93
CA ALA A 53 -1.73 -15.93 4.48
C ALA A 53 -0.65 -15.01 3.87
N ASP A 54 -0.47 -13.79 4.39
CA ASP A 54 0.53 -12.84 3.91
C ASP A 54 1.95 -13.38 4.06
N LEU A 55 2.26 -13.96 5.22
CA LEU A 55 3.56 -14.60 5.44
C LEU A 55 3.76 -15.80 4.49
N ALA A 56 2.74 -16.65 4.35
CA ALA A 56 2.81 -17.82 3.48
C ALA A 56 2.98 -17.44 2.00
N TRP A 57 2.24 -16.44 1.50
CA TRP A 57 2.37 -15.94 0.14
C TRP A 57 3.74 -15.33 -0.12
N LYS A 58 4.26 -14.49 0.80
CA LYS A 58 5.61 -13.93 0.68
C LYS A 58 6.67 -15.01 0.56
N GLN A 59 6.61 -16.05 1.39
CA GLN A 59 7.56 -17.17 1.35
C GLN A 59 7.47 -17.93 0.02
N ARG A 60 6.26 -18.20 -0.46
CA ARG A 60 6.05 -18.89 -1.74
C ARG A 60 6.52 -18.07 -2.94
N LEU A 61 6.22 -16.78 -2.98
CA LEU A 61 6.66 -15.89 -4.07
C LEU A 61 8.18 -15.79 -4.18
N VAL A 62 8.90 -15.92 -3.06
CA VAL A 62 10.38 -16.00 -3.06
C VAL A 62 10.87 -17.37 -3.54
N ALA A 63 10.19 -18.46 -3.17
CA ALA A 63 10.60 -19.82 -3.51
C ALA A 63 10.26 -20.22 -4.97
N GLU A 64 9.20 -19.66 -5.54
CA GLU A 64 8.64 -20.08 -6.83
C GLU A 64 8.63 -18.88 -7.82
N PRO A 65 9.68 -18.67 -8.64
CA PRO A 65 9.76 -17.51 -9.54
C PRO A 65 8.66 -17.50 -10.63
N GLU A 66 8.14 -18.67 -11.03
CA GLU A 66 7.00 -18.74 -11.97
C GLU A 66 5.71 -18.19 -11.35
N LEU A 67 5.53 -18.36 -10.04
CA LEU A 67 4.40 -17.82 -9.28
C LEU A 67 4.47 -16.30 -9.18
N LEU A 68 5.68 -15.72 -9.17
CA LEU A 68 5.87 -14.27 -9.17
C LEU A 68 5.26 -13.65 -10.43
N THR A 69 5.48 -14.23 -11.62
CA THR A 69 4.88 -13.75 -12.87
C THR A 69 3.34 -13.79 -12.82
N ALA A 70 2.76 -14.85 -12.25
CA ALA A 70 1.31 -14.94 -12.06
C ALA A 70 0.80 -13.88 -11.06
N TYR A 71 1.54 -13.65 -9.98
CA TYR A 71 1.22 -12.60 -9.00
C TYR A 71 1.27 -11.21 -9.62
N GLU A 72 2.28 -10.89 -10.42
CA GLU A 72 2.39 -9.60 -11.12
C GLU A 72 1.20 -9.37 -12.06
N LEU A 73 0.75 -10.42 -12.75
CA LEU A 73 -0.43 -10.35 -13.60
C LEU A 73 -1.71 -10.08 -12.78
N GLU A 74 -1.93 -10.80 -11.69
CA GLU A 74 -3.07 -10.60 -10.80
C GLU A 74 -3.03 -9.21 -10.13
N LEU A 75 -1.84 -8.73 -9.76
CA LEU A 75 -1.63 -7.41 -9.19
C LEU A 75 -1.99 -6.31 -10.20
N ALA A 76 -1.54 -6.44 -11.45
CA ALA A 76 -1.90 -5.49 -12.51
C ALA A 76 -3.42 -5.46 -12.77
N GLN A 77 -4.09 -6.62 -12.72
CA GLN A 77 -5.56 -6.68 -12.85
C GLN A 77 -6.28 -6.05 -11.65
N ALA A 78 -5.80 -6.29 -10.44
CA ALA A 78 -6.33 -5.68 -9.22
C ALA A 78 -6.15 -4.16 -9.21
N GLU A 79 -4.99 -3.67 -9.64
CA GLU A 79 -4.74 -2.24 -9.81
C GLU A 79 -5.71 -1.62 -10.83
N ASP A 80 -5.91 -2.25 -11.98
CA ASP A 80 -6.85 -1.81 -13.02
C ASP A 80 -8.31 -1.80 -12.48
N TRP A 81 -8.66 -2.69 -11.53
CA TRP A 81 -9.98 -2.72 -10.89
C TRP A 81 -10.26 -1.51 -9.99
N LEU A 82 -9.20 -0.95 -9.39
CA LEU A 82 -9.23 0.25 -8.54
C LEU A 82 -9.04 1.55 -9.34
N GLU A 83 -9.23 1.51 -10.67
CA GLU A 83 -9.09 2.67 -11.53
C GLU A 83 -10.00 3.83 -11.07
N ARG A 84 -9.41 5.03 -11.05
CA ARG A 84 -10.09 6.32 -10.90
C ARG A 84 -9.92 7.14 -12.17
N SER A 85 -10.84 8.08 -12.42
CA SER A 85 -10.74 8.97 -13.58
C SER A 85 -9.54 9.91 -13.46
N VAL A 86 -8.80 10.09 -14.56
CA VAL A 86 -7.71 11.07 -14.66
C VAL A 86 -7.91 11.83 -15.96
N GLU A 87 -8.65 12.92 -15.91
CA GLU A 87 -8.91 13.76 -17.09
C GLU A 87 -7.83 14.83 -17.23
N PRO A 88 -7.38 15.15 -18.46
CA PRO A 88 -7.75 14.53 -19.74
C PRO A 88 -6.94 13.27 -20.11
N LEU A 89 -5.98 12.83 -19.28
CA LEU A 89 -5.01 11.77 -19.61
C LEU A 89 -5.63 10.42 -20.01
N ALA A 90 -6.80 10.09 -19.48
CA ALA A 90 -7.47 8.82 -19.75
C ALA A 90 -8.06 8.72 -21.18
N GLU A 91 -8.36 9.85 -21.82
CA GLU A 91 -9.09 9.89 -23.10
C GLU A 91 -8.33 10.59 -24.22
N ASP A 92 -7.47 11.57 -23.91
CA ASP A 92 -6.73 12.34 -24.90
C ASP A 92 -5.28 11.83 -25.05
N ALA A 93 -4.98 11.27 -26.22
CA ALA A 93 -3.65 10.78 -26.57
C ALA A 93 -2.60 11.90 -26.54
N ALA A 94 -3.00 13.12 -26.90
CA ALA A 94 -2.10 14.27 -26.86
C ALA A 94 -1.77 14.68 -25.43
N ALA A 95 -2.77 14.80 -24.56
CA ALA A 95 -2.54 15.07 -23.15
C ALA A 95 -1.65 13.99 -22.51
N TRP A 96 -1.90 12.71 -22.81
CA TRP A 96 -1.07 11.61 -22.32
C TRP A 96 0.39 11.68 -22.79
N ALA A 97 0.64 11.90 -24.09
CA ALA A 97 1.99 12.02 -24.62
C ALA A 97 2.74 13.22 -24.02
N ARG A 98 2.07 14.36 -23.84
CA ARG A 98 2.64 15.55 -23.18
C ARG A 98 2.97 15.27 -21.72
N PHE A 99 2.11 14.55 -21.01
CA PHE A 99 2.37 14.08 -19.65
C PHE A 99 3.63 13.22 -19.57
N LEU A 100 3.78 12.23 -20.44
CA LEU A 100 4.99 11.38 -20.45
C LEU A 100 6.26 12.21 -20.74
N ALA A 101 6.21 13.12 -21.71
CA ALA A 101 7.36 13.98 -22.02
C ALA A 101 7.74 14.87 -20.83
N ALA A 102 6.76 15.47 -20.15
CA ALA A 102 7.02 16.27 -18.96
C ALA A 102 7.51 15.43 -17.78
N PHE A 103 6.94 14.24 -17.56
CA PHE A 103 7.35 13.32 -16.50
C PHE A 103 8.80 12.85 -16.67
N GLU A 104 9.23 12.54 -17.89
CA GLU A 104 10.59 12.11 -18.19
C GLU A 104 11.62 13.24 -18.13
N ALA A 105 11.21 14.48 -18.44
CA ALA A 105 12.08 15.65 -18.38
C ALA A 105 12.18 16.28 -16.98
N HIS A 106 11.29 15.91 -16.04
CA HIS A 106 11.26 16.53 -14.72
C HIS A 106 12.43 16.02 -13.84
N PRO A 107 13.18 16.89 -13.14
CA PRO A 107 14.29 16.47 -12.27
C PRO A 107 13.83 15.65 -11.06
N ALA A 108 12.57 15.81 -10.64
CA ALA A 108 11.94 15.07 -9.55
C ALA A 108 10.57 14.52 -9.99
N PRO A 109 10.49 13.43 -10.77
CA PRO A 109 9.22 12.97 -11.35
C PRO A 109 8.14 12.65 -10.31
N LEU A 110 8.54 12.20 -9.11
CA LEU A 110 7.60 11.92 -8.02
C LEU A 110 6.95 13.19 -7.44
N GLU A 111 7.68 14.30 -7.37
CA GLU A 111 7.12 15.60 -6.94
C GLU A 111 6.10 16.12 -7.96
N LEU A 112 6.35 15.90 -9.25
CA LEU A 112 5.39 16.24 -10.30
C LEU A 112 4.08 15.45 -10.13
N LEU A 113 4.16 14.15 -9.82
CA LEU A 113 2.96 13.35 -9.55
C LEU A 113 2.21 13.86 -8.32
N HIS A 114 2.93 14.09 -7.22
CA HIS A 114 2.35 14.58 -5.98
C HIS A 114 1.65 15.93 -6.16
N GLY A 115 2.28 16.87 -6.87
CA GLY A 115 1.70 18.19 -7.17
C GLY A 115 0.47 18.15 -8.09
N ASN A 116 0.16 17.01 -8.70
CA ASN A 116 -1.03 16.80 -9.53
C ASN A 116 -1.99 15.75 -8.92
N ASP A 117 -1.83 15.40 -7.64
CA ASP A 117 -2.63 14.37 -6.94
C ASP A 117 -2.61 12.98 -7.62
N LEU A 118 -1.54 12.67 -8.35
CA LEU A 118 -1.33 11.39 -9.01
C LEU A 118 -0.43 10.47 -8.18
N GLY A 119 -0.74 9.18 -8.20
CA GLY A 119 0.13 8.12 -7.67
C GLY A 119 0.86 7.37 -8.78
N MET A 120 1.90 6.62 -8.41
CA MET A 120 2.61 5.73 -9.36
C MET A 120 1.68 4.69 -10.00
N ASN A 121 0.70 4.20 -9.24
CA ASN A 121 -0.28 3.23 -9.73
C ASN A 121 -1.20 3.83 -10.81
N ASP A 122 -1.54 5.13 -10.72
CA ASP A 122 -2.31 5.81 -11.78
C ASP A 122 -1.52 5.82 -13.10
N VAL A 123 -0.22 6.11 -13.03
CA VAL A 123 0.66 6.12 -14.21
C VAL A 123 0.80 4.70 -14.79
N ALA A 124 0.95 3.68 -13.93
CA ALA A 124 1.04 2.29 -14.37
C ALA A 124 -0.25 1.83 -15.09
N ARG A 125 -1.42 2.14 -14.51
CA ARG A 125 -2.74 1.89 -15.14
C ARG A 125 -2.87 2.60 -16.48
N LEU A 126 -2.58 3.90 -16.54
CA LEU A 126 -2.67 4.69 -17.77
C LEU A 126 -1.74 4.12 -18.85
N ARG A 127 -0.51 3.73 -18.50
CA ARG A 127 0.43 3.07 -19.43
C ARG A 127 -0.16 1.78 -20.00
N ARG A 128 -0.67 0.89 -19.16
CA ARG A 128 -1.31 -0.36 -19.63
C ARG A 128 -2.53 -0.10 -20.51
N ARG A 129 -3.38 0.85 -20.12
CA ARG A 129 -4.57 1.25 -20.88
C ARG A 129 -4.21 1.79 -22.27
N TRP A 130 -3.22 2.68 -22.35
CA TRP A 130 -2.76 3.22 -23.62
C TRP A 130 -1.99 2.21 -24.48
N ALA A 131 -1.25 1.28 -23.87
CA ALA A 131 -0.64 0.16 -24.59
C ALA A 131 -1.70 -0.70 -25.29
N ARG A 132 -2.76 -1.11 -24.56
CA ARG A 132 -3.91 -1.84 -25.14
C ARG A 132 -4.57 -1.07 -26.29
N ARG A 133 -4.79 0.24 -26.13
CA ARG A 133 -5.34 1.09 -27.19
C ARG A 133 -4.44 1.20 -28.42
N ALA A 134 -3.12 1.25 -28.23
CA ALA A 134 -2.17 1.31 -29.34
C ALA A 134 -2.04 -0.03 -30.08
N GLU A 135 -2.23 -1.15 -29.38
CA GLU A 135 -2.35 -2.48 -29.98
C GLU A 135 -3.65 -2.61 -30.80
N GLU A 136 -4.76 -2.05 -30.30
CA GLU A 136 -6.06 -2.04 -30.98
C GLU A 136 -6.12 -1.06 -32.17
N ASP A 137 -5.43 0.08 -32.08
CA ASP A 137 -5.35 1.12 -33.12
C ASP A 137 -3.92 1.60 -33.33
N ALA A 138 -3.28 1.11 -34.39
CA ALA A 138 -1.92 1.47 -34.77
C ALA A 138 -1.72 3.00 -34.95
N LYS A 139 -2.76 3.74 -35.34
CA LYS A 139 -2.67 5.20 -35.49
C LYS A 139 -2.48 5.90 -34.15
N ILE A 140 -3.05 5.36 -33.08
CA ILE A 140 -2.81 5.87 -31.72
C ILE A 140 -1.35 5.64 -31.35
N GLY A 141 -0.79 4.47 -31.67
CA GLY A 141 0.63 4.18 -31.46
C GLY A 141 1.56 5.17 -32.17
N GLU A 142 1.32 5.41 -33.47
CA GLU A 142 2.09 6.39 -34.26
C GLU A 142 1.95 7.81 -33.70
N LEU A 143 0.73 8.22 -33.33
CA LEU A 143 0.45 9.54 -32.77
C LEU A 143 1.18 9.75 -31.43
N LEU A 144 1.20 8.75 -30.55
CA LEU A 144 1.91 8.84 -29.26
C LEU A 144 3.43 9.01 -29.45
N VAL A 145 4.01 8.32 -30.44
CA VAL A 145 5.44 8.47 -30.78
C VAL A 145 5.73 9.87 -31.31
N GLU A 146 4.91 10.38 -32.23
CA GLU A 146 5.08 11.72 -32.80
C GLU A 146 4.94 12.82 -31.73
N LEU A 147 3.95 12.71 -30.84
CA LEU A 147 3.67 13.73 -29.83
C LEU A 147 4.71 13.74 -28.71
N ARG A 148 5.35 12.60 -28.38
CA ARG A 148 6.43 12.54 -27.38
C ARG A 148 7.68 13.32 -27.81
N ALA A 149 7.89 13.52 -29.10
CA ALA A 149 9.02 14.31 -29.61
C ALA A 149 8.83 15.83 -29.44
N LYS A 150 7.62 16.29 -29.10
CA LYS A 150 7.29 17.72 -28.99
C LYS A 150 7.23 18.12 -27.51
N PRO A 151 8.14 18.98 -27.01
CA PRO A 151 8.03 19.49 -25.65
C PRO A 151 6.74 20.31 -25.53
N ALA A 152 5.98 20.07 -24.47
CA ALA A 152 4.73 20.76 -24.24
C ALA A 152 4.53 21.04 -22.75
N LYS A 153 3.83 22.13 -22.46
CA LYS A 153 3.41 22.46 -21.11
C LYS A 153 2.27 21.53 -20.69
N LEU A 154 2.32 21.05 -19.45
CA LEU A 154 1.23 20.27 -18.88
C LEU A 154 0.00 21.14 -18.66
N GLU A 155 -1.14 20.63 -19.10
CA GLU A 155 -2.44 21.19 -18.79
C GLU A 155 -2.86 20.75 -17.38
N PRO A 156 -3.68 21.54 -16.66
CA PRO A 156 -4.19 21.14 -15.34
C PRO A 156 -4.93 19.81 -15.40
N LEU A 157 -4.57 18.88 -14.51
CA LEU A 157 -5.18 17.57 -14.44
C LEU A 157 -6.34 17.54 -13.44
N ARG A 158 -7.36 16.73 -13.72
CA ARG A 158 -8.48 16.47 -12.82
C ARG A 158 -8.47 15.00 -12.45
N VAL A 159 -8.19 14.72 -11.18
CA VAL A 159 -8.11 13.37 -10.65
C VAL A 159 -9.38 13.08 -9.85
N GLY A 160 -10.06 11.98 -10.19
CA GLY A 160 -11.24 11.51 -9.48
C GLY A 160 -10.91 11.00 -8.07
N SER A 161 -11.95 10.86 -7.24
CA SER A 161 -11.80 10.25 -5.91
C SER A 161 -11.44 8.77 -6.02
N ARG A 162 -10.57 8.29 -5.13
CA ARG A 162 -10.30 6.87 -4.96
C ARG A 162 -11.53 6.19 -4.35
N ALA A 163 -11.93 5.05 -4.87
CA ALA A 163 -13.04 4.25 -4.35
C ALA A 163 -12.57 2.83 -4.14
N LEU A 164 -12.66 2.35 -2.90
CA LEU A 164 -12.40 0.95 -2.59
C LEU A 164 -13.54 0.10 -3.15
N ARG A 165 -13.19 -0.95 -3.91
CA ARG A 165 -14.14 -1.89 -4.51
C ARG A 165 -13.75 -3.31 -4.11
N PRO A 166 -14.72 -4.20 -3.79
CA PRO A 166 -14.42 -5.60 -3.60
C PRO A 166 -13.78 -6.19 -4.85
N SER A 167 -12.78 -7.05 -4.68
CA SER A 167 -12.19 -7.80 -5.78
C SER A 167 -13.21 -8.70 -6.46
N ARG A 168 -12.96 -9.11 -7.71
CA ARG A 168 -13.83 -10.06 -8.43
C ARG A 168 -14.05 -11.37 -7.66
N VAL A 169 -13.06 -11.81 -6.89
CA VAL A 169 -13.15 -13.01 -6.05
C VAL A 169 -14.08 -12.77 -4.87
N ALA A 170 -13.99 -11.60 -4.23
CA ALA A 170 -14.91 -11.20 -3.16
C ALA A 170 -16.33 -10.98 -3.69
N GLU A 171 -16.50 -10.34 -4.84
CA GLU A 171 -17.81 -10.16 -5.49
C GLU A 171 -18.47 -11.51 -5.83
N ALA A 172 -17.69 -12.48 -6.32
CA ALA A 172 -18.19 -13.83 -6.59
C ALA A 172 -18.55 -14.62 -5.32
N ARG A 173 -17.90 -14.31 -4.18
CA ARG A 173 -18.21 -14.91 -2.87
C ARG A 173 -19.34 -14.22 -2.13
N ALA A 174 -19.62 -12.94 -2.44
CA ALA A 174 -20.68 -12.21 -1.79
C ALA A 174 -21.97 -13.03 -1.92
N PRO A 175 -22.58 -13.47 -0.81
CA PRO A 175 -23.74 -14.35 -0.86
C PRO A 175 -24.78 -13.66 -1.73
N ALA A 176 -25.15 -14.33 -2.84
CA ALA A 176 -26.08 -13.81 -3.83
C ALA A 176 -27.30 -13.29 -3.09
N LYS A 177 -27.35 -11.96 -2.96
CA LYS A 177 -28.22 -11.17 -2.08
C LYS A 177 -29.41 -12.00 -1.61
N ALA A 178 -29.26 -12.64 -0.44
CA ALA A 178 -30.33 -13.44 0.12
C ALA A 178 -31.57 -12.53 0.18
N PRO A 179 -32.74 -12.99 -0.32
CA PRO A 179 -33.96 -12.20 -0.33
C PRO A 179 -34.19 -11.73 1.10
N GLU A 180 -34.44 -10.42 1.27
CA GLU A 180 -34.75 -9.73 2.54
C GLU A 180 -35.52 -10.64 3.51
N GLY A 181 -34.77 -11.37 4.31
CA GLY A 181 -35.24 -12.37 5.24
C GLY A 181 -34.86 -11.87 6.63
N GLU A 182 -35.89 -11.78 7.47
CA GLU A 182 -35.98 -11.25 8.82
C GLU A 182 -34.66 -11.05 9.60
N PRO A 183 -34.53 -9.93 10.34
CA PRO A 183 -33.34 -9.59 11.10
C PRO A 183 -33.04 -10.69 12.13
N SER A 184 -32.09 -11.56 11.77
CA SER A 184 -31.50 -12.51 12.70
C SER A 184 -30.80 -11.73 13.79
N THR A 185 -31.30 -11.87 15.01
CA THR A 185 -30.71 -11.38 16.26
C THR A 185 -29.37 -12.08 16.48
N ALA A 186 -28.35 -11.70 15.70
CA ALA A 186 -26.99 -12.13 15.93
C ALA A 186 -26.55 -11.52 17.26
N GLU A 187 -26.32 -12.38 18.26
CA GLU A 187 -25.78 -11.95 19.53
C GLU A 187 -24.47 -11.19 19.27
N PRO A 188 -24.30 -9.98 19.86
CA PRO A 188 -23.09 -9.21 19.68
C PRO A 188 -21.92 -10.04 20.20
N SER A 189 -21.05 -10.46 19.28
CA SER A 189 -19.80 -11.14 19.60
C SER A 189 -19.07 -10.31 20.65
N SER A 190 -18.96 -10.87 21.85
CA SER A 190 -18.42 -10.19 23.03
C SER A 190 -16.88 -10.12 23.01
N GLU A 191 -16.29 -10.03 21.82
CA GLU A 191 -14.85 -9.84 21.70
C GLU A 191 -14.49 -8.41 22.14
N PRO A 192 -13.46 -8.23 22.97
CA PRO A 192 -13.00 -6.89 23.37
C PRO A 192 -12.57 -6.11 22.12
N ASP A 193 -13.02 -4.86 22.00
CA ASP A 193 -12.68 -3.98 20.86
C ASP A 193 -11.17 -3.78 20.65
N MET A 194 -10.37 -4.03 21.69
CA MET A 194 -8.91 -3.97 21.68
C MET A 194 -8.33 -5.38 21.71
N GLY A 195 -7.41 -5.71 20.81
CA GLY A 195 -6.81 -7.05 20.70
C GLY A 195 -5.83 -7.40 21.83
N LEU A 196 -5.54 -8.70 22.02
CA LEU A 196 -4.67 -9.20 23.12
C LEU A 196 -3.28 -8.55 23.13
N ALA A 197 -2.65 -8.43 21.94
CA ALA A 197 -1.33 -7.84 21.82
C ALA A 197 -1.32 -6.35 22.20
N GLU A 198 -2.33 -5.61 21.77
CA GLU A 198 -2.47 -4.19 22.09
C GLU A 198 -2.74 -3.99 23.58
N TYR A 199 -3.65 -4.78 24.16
CA TYR A 199 -3.88 -4.81 25.59
C TYR A 199 -2.60 -5.15 26.40
N SER A 200 -1.82 -6.13 25.94
CA SER A 200 -0.56 -6.50 26.59
C SER A 200 0.48 -5.38 26.55
N ALA A 201 0.55 -4.64 25.43
CA ALA A 201 1.42 -3.48 25.28
C ALA A 201 0.99 -2.33 26.20
N LEU A 202 -0.32 -2.03 26.26
CA LEU A 202 -0.90 -1.05 27.17
C LEU A 202 -0.52 -1.35 28.64
N CYS A 203 -0.70 -2.60 29.09
CA CYS A 203 -0.34 -2.98 30.45
C CYS A 203 1.16 -2.77 30.74
N ALA A 204 2.04 -3.22 29.85
CA ALA A 204 3.49 -3.07 30.02
C ALA A 204 3.93 -1.59 30.03
N GLU A 205 3.30 -0.74 29.22
CA GLU A 205 3.59 0.70 29.20
C GLU A 205 3.12 1.42 30.47
N LEU A 206 1.93 1.08 30.97
CA LEU A 206 1.41 1.64 32.22
C LEU A 206 2.26 1.26 33.44
N GLU A 207 2.82 0.06 33.45
CA GLU A 207 3.75 -0.40 34.49
C GLU A 207 5.11 0.31 34.40
N ALA A 208 5.66 0.45 33.18
CA ALA A 208 6.97 1.07 32.98
C ALA A 208 6.97 2.60 33.13
N LEU A 209 5.85 3.28 32.87
CA LEU A 209 5.74 4.75 32.82
C LEU A 209 4.54 5.26 33.63
N PRO A 210 4.51 5.07 34.96
CA PRO A 210 3.37 5.47 35.79
C PRO A 210 3.10 6.97 35.75
N GLU A 211 4.14 7.79 35.63
CA GLU A 211 4.04 9.25 35.53
C GLU A 211 3.42 9.73 34.21
N GLN A 212 3.43 8.90 33.16
CA GLN A 212 2.88 9.24 31.85
C GLN A 212 1.54 8.54 31.57
N ARG A 213 0.86 8.06 32.62
CA ARG A 213 -0.39 7.29 32.53
C ARG A 213 -1.42 7.90 31.58
N GLU A 214 -1.78 9.17 31.76
CA GLU A 214 -2.76 9.85 30.91
C GLU A 214 -2.34 9.94 29.43
N ARG A 215 -1.04 10.06 29.17
CA ARG A 215 -0.49 10.09 27.81
C ARG A 215 -0.55 8.71 27.18
N VAL A 216 -0.26 7.66 27.94
CA VAL A 216 -0.37 6.26 27.50
C VAL A 216 -1.82 5.92 27.18
N LEU A 217 -2.78 6.25 28.05
CA LEU A 217 -4.21 6.00 27.81
C LEU A 217 -4.70 6.64 26.52
N ARG A 218 -4.40 7.92 26.30
CA ARG A 218 -4.77 8.63 25.07
C ARG A 218 -4.18 7.99 23.81
N ARG A 219 -2.95 7.49 23.87
CA ARG A 219 -2.30 6.80 22.74
C ARG A 219 -3.05 5.52 22.35
N HIS A 220 -3.64 4.82 23.32
CA HIS A 220 -4.43 3.60 23.11
C HIS A 220 -5.93 3.87 22.93
N GLY A 221 -6.34 5.13 22.73
CA GLY A 221 -7.73 5.50 22.50
C GLY A 221 -8.63 5.39 23.74
N LEU A 222 -8.06 5.33 24.95
CA LEU A 222 -8.82 5.32 26.20
C LEU A 222 -8.95 6.75 26.73
N ALA A 223 -10.19 7.17 27.00
CA ALA A 223 -10.49 8.52 27.47
C ALA A 223 -10.00 8.79 28.89
N ASP A 224 -10.13 7.80 29.78
CA ASP A 224 -9.86 7.91 31.21
C ASP A 224 -9.61 6.54 31.88
N ASP A 225 -9.41 6.57 33.19
CA ASP A 225 -9.20 5.38 34.02
C ASP A 225 -10.46 4.50 34.16
N GLU A 226 -11.65 5.05 33.96
CA GLU A 226 -12.90 4.27 34.00
C GLU A 226 -13.02 3.38 32.76
N ALA A 227 -12.67 3.91 31.59
CA ALA A 227 -12.55 3.15 30.35
C ALA A 227 -11.49 2.04 30.47
N LEU A 228 -10.35 2.32 31.10
CA LEU A 228 -9.33 1.31 31.41
C LEU A 228 -9.88 0.20 32.33
N ALA A 229 -10.58 0.57 33.41
CA ALA A 229 -11.14 -0.41 34.34
C ALA A 229 -12.20 -1.29 33.68
N ALA A 230 -13.04 -0.73 32.80
CA ALA A 230 -13.99 -1.49 32.00
C ALA A 230 -13.29 -2.47 31.04
N LEU A 231 -12.22 -2.03 30.39
CA LEU A 231 -11.37 -2.89 29.54
C LEU A 231 -10.72 -4.02 30.34
N HIS A 232 -10.16 -3.73 31.51
CA HIS A 232 -9.58 -4.73 32.43
C HIS A 232 -10.60 -5.80 32.81
N ARG A 233 -11.84 -5.41 33.18
CA ARG A 233 -12.91 -6.37 33.52
C ARG A 233 -13.26 -7.29 32.36
N ARG A 234 -13.36 -6.75 31.13
CA ARG A 234 -13.64 -7.55 29.92
C ARG A 234 -12.53 -8.57 29.67
N TRP A 235 -11.28 -8.13 29.72
CA TRP A 235 -10.13 -9.01 29.54
C TRP A 235 -10.01 -10.05 30.65
N GLN A 236 -10.21 -9.67 31.91
CA GLN A 236 -10.18 -10.61 33.02
C GLN A 236 -11.22 -11.73 32.85
N ALA A 237 -12.46 -11.39 32.46
CA ALA A 237 -13.47 -12.39 32.15
C ALA A 237 -13.10 -13.30 30.95
N ALA A 238 -12.38 -12.79 29.95
CA ALA A 238 -11.88 -13.61 28.84
C ALA A 238 -10.74 -14.54 29.28
N LEU A 239 -9.81 -14.06 30.10
CA LEU A 239 -8.67 -14.83 30.61
C LEU A 239 -9.08 -15.91 31.61
N GLU A 240 -10.14 -15.67 32.39
CA GLU A 240 -10.73 -16.69 33.28
C GLU A 240 -11.35 -17.85 32.51
N ARG A 241 -11.86 -17.59 31.30
CA ARG A 241 -12.44 -18.64 30.42
C ARG A 241 -11.37 -19.45 29.69
N ASP A 242 -10.20 -18.86 29.43
CA ASP A 242 -9.15 -19.47 28.62
C ASP A 242 -7.75 -19.30 29.24
N ALA A 243 -7.26 -20.39 29.83
CA ALA A 243 -5.92 -20.45 30.43
C ALA A 243 -4.77 -20.33 29.41
N ALA A 244 -5.00 -20.64 28.13
CA ALA A 244 -3.99 -20.43 27.09
C ALA A 244 -3.82 -18.93 26.81
N LEU A 245 -4.92 -18.17 26.72
CA LEU A 245 -4.86 -16.71 26.59
C LEU A 245 -4.10 -16.05 27.75
N ALA A 246 -4.26 -16.56 28.99
CA ALA A 246 -3.49 -16.06 30.14
C ALA A 246 -1.97 -16.27 30.00
N LYS A 247 -1.54 -17.42 29.46
CA LYS A 247 -0.11 -17.68 29.18
C LYS A 247 0.42 -16.77 28.08
N ASP A 248 -0.37 -16.57 27.02
CA ASP A 248 0.00 -15.72 25.89
C ASP A 248 0.09 -14.25 26.32
N LEU A 249 -0.86 -13.77 27.13
CA LEU A 249 -0.81 -12.42 27.71
C LEU A 249 0.49 -12.18 28.47
N LYS A 250 0.84 -13.11 29.37
CA LYS A 250 2.07 -13.00 30.17
C LYS A 250 3.32 -12.95 29.28
N ARG A 251 3.40 -13.83 28.28
CA ARG A 251 4.53 -13.86 27.34
C ARG A 251 4.65 -12.56 26.55
N LEU A 252 3.53 -11.99 26.09
CA LEU A 252 3.51 -10.74 25.36
C LEU A 252 3.88 -9.55 26.26
N GLN A 253 3.37 -9.50 27.49
CA GLN A 253 3.74 -8.48 28.48
C GLN A 253 5.25 -8.50 28.76
N GLU A 254 5.85 -9.67 29.01
CA GLU A 254 7.31 -9.81 29.20
C GLU A 254 8.12 -9.38 27.96
N HIS A 255 7.58 -9.61 26.76
CA HIS A 255 8.22 -9.17 25.52
C HIS A 255 8.17 -7.63 25.39
N HIS A 256 7.01 -7.03 25.65
CA HIS A 256 6.83 -5.58 25.59
C HIS A 256 7.64 -4.85 26.68
N ALA A 257 7.68 -5.38 27.90
CA ALA A 257 8.48 -4.84 29.00
C ALA A 257 9.97 -4.79 28.64
N ARG A 258 10.54 -5.89 28.11
CA ARG A 258 11.95 -5.93 27.65
C ARG A 258 12.22 -4.92 26.53
N ARG A 259 11.27 -4.76 25.61
CA ARG A 259 11.40 -3.76 24.53
C ARG A 259 11.38 -2.34 25.07
N LEU A 260 10.50 -2.03 26.01
CA LEU A 260 10.43 -0.70 26.65
C LEU A 260 11.69 -0.40 27.47
N GLU A 261 12.18 -1.38 28.24
CA GLU A 261 13.43 -1.27 28.97
C GLU A 261 14.60 -0.90 28.04
N MET A 262 14.72 -1.60 26.90
CA MET A 262 15.75 -1.30 25.90
C MET A 262 15.62 0.12 25.31
N LEU A 263 14.39 0.57 25.04
CA LEU A 263 14.15 1.91 24.51
C LEU A 263 14.45 3.00 25.55
N LEU A 264 14.09 2.77 26.81
CA LEU A 264 14.36 3.69 27.92
C LEU A 264 15.86 3.75 28.23
N ALA A 265 16.57 2.63 28.18
CA ALA A 265 18.03 2.61 28.31
C ALA A 265 18.69 3.45 27.22
N ARG A 266 18.32 3.24 25.96
CA ARG A 266 18.84 4.06 24.84
C ARG A 266 18.53 5.54 24.98
N ALA A 267 17.33 5.88 25.47
CA ALA A 267 16.96 7.28 25.69
C ALA A 267 17.82 7.94 26.79
N ARG A 268 18.17 7.19 27.85
CA ARG A 268 19.10 7.65 28.89
C ARG A 268 20.50 7.87 28.33
N ASP A 269 21.02 6.92 27.55
CA ASP A 269 22.35 7.03 26.93
C ASP A 269 22.46 8.29 26.04
N VAL A 270 21.41 8.61 25.28
CA VAL A 270 21.36 9.82 24.45
C VAL A 270 21.35 11.09 25.31
N ALA A 271 20.55 11.12 26.38
CA ALA A 271 20.48 12.26 27.30
C ALA A 271 21.81 12.50 28.03
N ASP A 272 22.54 11.43 28.38
CA ASP A 272 23.87 11.52 29.01
C ASP A 272 24.92 12.07 28.03
N VAL A 273 24.87 11.67 26.75
CA VAL A 273 25.76 12.21 25.71
C VAL A 273 25.49 13.71 25.47
N GLU A 274 24.22 14.11 25.38
CA GLU A 274 23.86 15.53 25.23
C GLU A 274 24.28 16.36 26.45
N SER A 275 24.12 15.82 27.66
CA SER A 275 24.57 16.47 28.90
C SER A 275 26.11 16.59 28.96
N SER A 276 26.84 15.62 28.41
CA SER A 276 28.31 15.61 28.36
C SER A 276 28.88 16.59 27.32
N ILE A 277 28.15 16.85 26.23
CA ILE A 277 28.55 17.83 25.20
C ILE A 277 28.34 19.28 25.68
N ALA A 278 27.54 19.49 26.73
CA ALA A 278 27.08 20.82 27.16
C ALA A 278 28.06 21.74 27.95
N PRO A 279 29.32 21.42 28.33
CA PRO A 279 30.17 22.39 29.04
C PRO A 279 31.48 22.74 28.30
N LEU A 280 31.40 23.29 27.09
CA LEU A 280 32.55 23.98 26.47
C LEU A 280 32.22 25.37 25.89
N ALA A 281 30.94 25.77 25.86
CA ALA A 281 30.54 27.10 25.41
C ALA A 281 30.52 28.17 26.53
N ALA A 282 30.67 27.78 27.81
CA ALA A 282 30.86 28.72 28.91
C ALA A 282 32.35 29.11 29.03
N SER A 283 32.92 29.67 27.95
CA SER A 283 34.16 30.43 28.06
C SER A 283 33.83 31.76 28.77
N PRO A 284 34.48 32.10 29.88
CA PRO A 284 34.19 33.33 30.61
C PRO A 284 34.56 34.51 29.70
N ALA A 285 33.53 35.23 29.23
CA ALA A 285 33.73 36.46 28.49
C ALA A 285 34.56 37.43 29.34
N PRO A 286 35.63 38.03 28.80
CA PRO A 286 36.37 39.05 29.52
C PRO A 286 35.50 40.29 29.72
N SER A 287 35.65 40.85 30.93
CA SER A 287 35.15 42.14 31.41
C SER A 287 35.10 43.24 30.34
N THR A 288 33.98 44.00 30.35
CA THR A 288 33.78 45.47 30.16
C THR A 288 34.89 46.32 29.49
N PRO A 289 34.60 47.46 28.80
CA PRO A 289 33.51 48.46 29.03
C PRO A 289 33.03 49.17 27.71
N PRO A 290 32.59 50.45 27.68
CA PRO A 290 31.47 51.12 28.38
C PRO A 290 30.42 51.75 27.42
N SER A 291 29.30 52.15 28.03
CA SER A 291 28.46 53.33 27.73
C SER A 291 28.28 53.79 26.28
N ARG A 292 27.03 53.72 25.80
CA ARG A 292 26.46 54.83 25.04
C ARG A 292 24.97 55.01 25.33
N GLU A 293 24.70 56.18 25.90
CA GLU A 293 23.38 56.76 26.13
C GLU A 293 22.60 56.99 24.83
N ALA A 294 21.28 57.04 25.03
CA ALA A 294 20.29 57.78 24.26
C ALA A 294 19.93 57.25 22.86
N MET A 295 18.72 56.69 22.74
CA MET A 295 17.58 57.48 22.26
C MET A 295 16.29 56.69 22.45
N ALA A 296 15.32 57.36 23.07
CA ALA A 296 13.97 56.89 23.31
C ALA A 296 13.17 56.76 22.00
N GLY A 297 12.39 55.70 21.87
CA GLY A 297 11.37 55.53 20.83
C GLY A 297 10.30 54.54 21.31
N PRO A 298 9.01 54.91 21.37
CA PRO A 298 7.98 54.14 22.04
C PRO A 298 7.28 53.12 21.12
N SER A 299 6.81 52.06 21.76
CA SER A 299 5.66 51.23 21.37
C SER A 299 5.82 50.30 20.16
N ALA A 300 6.18 49.04 20.44
CA ALA A 300 5.74 47.88 19.67
C ALA A 300 5.30 46.76 20.66
N PRO A 301 4.16 46.10 20.46
CA PRO A 301 3.64 45.12 21.41
C PRO A 301 4.44 43.81 21.34
N LEU A 302 4.69 43.25 22.54
CA LEU A 302 5.24 41.93 22.77
C LEU A 302 4.47 40.87 21.97
N VAL A 303 5.17 40.21 21.05
CA VAL A 303 4.79 38.88 20.55
C VAL A 303 5.79 37.90 21.13
N THR A 304 5.33 37.06 22.05
CA THR A 304 6.06 35.93 22.61
C THR A 304 6.20 34.82 21.57
N PRO A 305 7.40 34.30 21.26
CA PRO A 305 7.52 33.06 20.52
C PRO A 305 7.59 31.91 21.53
N GLU A 306 6.41 31.46 21.97
CA GLU A 306 6.26 30.16 22.62
C GLU A 306 5.61 29.23 21.61
N ALA A 307 6.43 28.35 21.02
CA ALA A 307 6.11 27.15 20.23
C ALA A 307 7.01 27.06 18.99
N LEU A 308 8.03 26.22 19.08
CA LEU A 308 8.48 25.29 18.03
C LEU A 308 9.68 24.51 18.58
N HIS A 309 9.42 23.59 19.50
CA HIS A 309 10.30 22.46 19.76
C HIS A 309 9.53 21.20 19.36
N GLY A 310 9.79 20.78 18.13
CA GLY A 310 9.22 19.60 17.50
C GLY A 310 10.26 18.92 16.62
N THR A 311 11.49 18.78 17.11
CA THR A 311 12.50 17.90 16.52
C THR A 311 12.16 16.46 16.88
N GLY A 312 11.26 15.85 16.11
CA GLY A 312 11.13 14.40 16.06
C GLY A 312 12.32 13.80 15.31
N PRO A 313 12.86 12.65 15.72
CA PRO A 313 13.97 12.01 15.03
C PRO A 313 13.52 11.55 13.64
N LEU A 314 14.18 12.08 12.61
CA LEU A 314 14.13 11.56 11.24
C LEU A 314 14.57 10.09 11.27
N LEU A 315 13.63 9.18 11.06
CA LEU A 315 13.92 7.79 10.76
C LEU A 315 14.59 7.75 9.39
N ASP A 316 15.88 7.47 9.40
CA ASP A 316 16.69 7.18 8.23
C ASP A 316 16.22 5.85 7.63
N VAL A 317 15.33 5.92 6.65
CA VAL A 317 14.86 4.75 5.89
C VAL A 317 15.87 4.52 4.76
N PRO A 318 16.53 3.35 4.68
CA PRO A 318 17.47 3.08 3.61
C PRO A 318 16.75 3.12 2.26
N ARG A 319 17.16 4.07 1.41
CA ARG A 319 16.74 4.20 0.02
C ARG A 319 16.96 2.87 -0.70
N ALA A 320 15.86 2.21 -1.07
CA ALA A 320 15.88 1.00 -1.87
C ALA A 320 16.44 1.27 -3.27
N ALA A 321 17.02 0.21 -3.83
CA ALA A 321 17.83 0.17 -5.04
C ALA A 321 17.20 0.87 -6.26
N VAL A 322 18.04 1.64 -6.95
CA VAL A 322 17.82 2.16 -8.30
C VAL A 322 17.64 0.96 -9.25
N VAL A 323 16.43 0.78 -9.76
CA VAL A 323 16.15 -0.16 -10.85
C VAL A 323 16.51 0.55 -12.17
N PRO A 324 17.47 0.04 -12.97
CA PRO A 324 17.74 0.61 -14.28
C PRO A 324 16.66 0.17 -15.28
N PHE A 325 15.82 1.10 -15.72
CA PHE A 325 14.93 0.89 -16.86
C PHE A 325 15.72 1.10 -18.16
N GLY A 326 16.18 0.01 -18.77
CA GLY A 326 16.64 0.00 -20.15
C GLY A 326 15.47 -0.18 -21.12
N PRO A 327 15.48 0.44 -22.31
CA PRO A 327 14.46 0.21 -23.33
C PRO A 327 14.60 -1.21 -23.92
N ALA A 328 13.56 -2.03 -23.75
CA ALA A 328 13.45 -3.30 -24.46
C ALA A 328 13.14 -3.01 -25.94
N GLN A 329 14.15 -3.07 -26.81
CA GLN A 329 13.95 -3.22 -28.24
C GLN A 329 13.65 -4.69 -28.54
N GLY A 330 12.38 -5.00 -28.80
CA GLY A 330 11.97 -6.30 -29.33
C GLY A 330 11.83 -6.23 -30.84
N GLU A 331 12.84 -6.69 -31.58
CA GLU A 331 12.69 -7.12 -32.97
C GLU A 331 12.04 -8.52 -32.98
N LEU A 332 10.75 -8.58 -33.31
CA LEU A 332 10.07 -9.84 -33.61
C LEU A 332 10.21 -10.15 -35.11
N ALA A 333 11.32 -10.81 -35.47
CA ALA A 333 11.40 -11.53 -36.74
C ALA A 333 10.88 -12.96 -36.53
N THR A 334 9.64 -13.22 -36.95
CA THR A 334 9.07 -14.56 -36.99
C THR A 334 9.69 -15.37 -38.14
N ALA A 335 10.78 -16.09 -37.85
CA ALA A 335 11.25 -17.17 -38.71
C ALA A 335 10.41 -18.43 -38.43
N ARG A 336 9.57 -18.79 -39.41
CA ARG A 336 8.77 -20.02 -39.43
C ARG A 336 9.70 -21.22 -39.66
N VAL A 337 10.12 -21.89 -38.60
CA VAL A 337 10.87 -23.16 -38.66
C VAL A 337 9.88 -24.32 -38.65
N GLU A 338 9.95 -25.13 -39.70
CA GLU A 338 9.14 -26.32 -39.96
C GLU A 338 9.63 -27.51 -39.09
N PRO A 339 8.75 -28.22 -38.35
CA PRO A 339 9.19 -29.29 -37.45
C PRO A 339 9.45 -30.61 -38.19
N LYS A 340 10.66 -31.15 -38.02
CA LYS A 340 11.10 -32.46 -38.49
C LYS A 340 10.54 -33.57 -37.56
N PRO A 341 10.06 -34.72 -38.09
CA PRO A 341 9.40 -35.75 -37.28
C PRO A 341 10.38 -36.60 -36.45
N PRO A 342 9.91 -37.21 -35.34
CA PRO A 342 10.75 -37.94 -34.40
C PRO A 342 11.10 -39.35 -34.90
N ARG A 343 12.36 -39.75 -34.73
CA ARG A 343 12.78 -41.15 -34.76
C ARG A 343 12.76 -41.72 -33.35
N ALA A 344 12.28 -42.96 -33.25
CA ALA A 344 12.15 -43.73 -32.04
C ALA A 344 13.46 -44.46 -31.66
N THR A 345 13.44 -44.93 -30.40
CA THR A 345 14.24 -45.99 -29.75
C THR A 345 15.74 -45.73 -29.55
N GLU A 346 16.21 -45.73 -28.29
CA GLU A 346 16.74 -46.93 -27.62
C GLU A 346 17.25 -46.60 -26.19
N SER A 347 17.15 -47.62 -25.34
CA SER A 347 17.52 -47.70 -23.93
C SER A 347 19.00 -47.43 -23.63
N LEU A 348 19.34 -46.98 -22.40
CA LEU A 348 20.20 -47.74 -21.46
C LEU A 348 20.49 -46.94 -20.15
N THR A 349 20.23 -47.63 -19.04
CA THR A 349 20.94 -47.66 -17.74
C THR A 349 22.09 -46.69 -17.44
N GLY A 350 22.01 -46.07 -16.25
CA GLY A 350 22.99 -46.29 -15.18
C GLY A 350 23.96 -45.15 -14.81
N ALA A 351 24.24 -45.07 -13.50
CA ALA A 351 25.39 -44.47 -12.79
C ALA A 351 25.26 -43.03 -12.20
N ALA A 352 24.99 -43.03 -10.88
CA ALA A 352 25.76 -42.43 -9.77
C ALA A 352 26.66 -41.18 -9.97
N LEU A 353 26.31 -40.11 -9.20
CA LEU A 353 27.14 -39.15 -8.41
C LEU A 353 28.29 -38.37 -9.14
N PRO A 354 28.91 -37.30 -8.58
CA PRO A 354 28.72 -36.55 -7.32
C PRO A 354 28.69 -34.99 -7.46
N PHE A 355 28.55 -34.29 -6.34
CA PHE A 355 28.83 -32.85 -6.13
C PHE A 355 30.28 -32.45 -6.51
N PRO A 356 30.52 -31.15 -6.77
CA PRO A 356 31.45 -30.39 -5.92
C PRO A 356 30.88 -29.00 -5.54
N ARG A 357 30.99 -28.55 -4.29
CA ARG A 357 32.14 -27.99 -3.54
C ARG A 357 32.66 -26.63 -4.05
N THR A 358 32.59 -25.70 -3.11
CA THR A 358 33.12 -24.34 -3.06
C THR A 358 34.64 -24.27 -3.10
N SER A 359 35.19 -23.20 -3.70
CA SER A 359 36.45 -22.47 -3.37
C SER A 359 36.71 -21.47 -4.51
N ALA A 360 36.68 -20.16 -4.26
CA ALA A 360 37.77 -19.30 -3.75
C ALA A 360 38.53 -18.59 -4.89
N SER A 361 38.51 -17.26 -4.79
CA SER A 361 39.48 -16.24 -5.20
C SER A 361 40.45 -16.55 -6.35
N ALA A 362 40.31 -15.82 -7.45
CA ALA A 362 41.43 -15.49 -8.33
C ALA A 362 41.31 -14.05 -8.85
N THR A 363 42.26 -13.24 -8.42
CA THR A 363 42.56 -11.87 -8.86
C THR A 363 42.87 -11.87 -10.36
N VAL A 364 42.10 -11.14 -11.17
CA VAL A 364 42.43 -10.95 -12.60
C VAL A 364 42.57 -9.47 -12.92
N LYS A 365 43.75 -9.15 -13.44
CA LYS A 365 44.28 -7.87 -13.88
C LYS A 365 43.38 -7.15 -14.90
N ARG A 366 43.21 -5.85 -14.70
CA ARG A 366 42.83 -4.86 -15.73
C ARG A 366 43.91 -4.77 -16.83
N PRO A 367 43.52 -4.68 -18.11
CA PRO A 367 44.29 -4.00 -19.15
C PRO A 367 43.75 -2.58 -19.47
N PRO A 368 44.61 -1.67 -19.97
CA PRO A 368 44.33 -0.23 -20.18
C PRO A 368 43.64 0.09 -21.54
N PRO A 369 43.18 1.34 -21.76
CA PRO A 369 42.36 1.72 -22.91
C PRO A 369 43.21 1.99 -24.16
N VAL A 370 42.69 1.58 -25.33
CA VAL A 370 43.22 1.98 -26.64
C VAL A 370 42.23 2.92 -27.29
N VAL A 371 42.71 4.14 -27.53
CA VAL A 371 42.14 5.14 -28.43
C VAL A 371 42.60 4.81 -29.85
N ALA A 372 41.68 4.79 -30.82
CA ALA A 372 42.00 5.10 -32.21
C ALA A 372 40.75 5.58 -32.94
N GLU A 373 40.80 6.84 -33.38
CA GLU A 373 40.00 7.43 -34.44
C GLU A 373 40.19 6.66 -35.76
N THR A 374 39.18 6.67 -36.66
CA THR A 374 39.25 7.04 -38.10
C THR A 374 37.91 6.61 -38.76
N GLY A 375 37.21 7.53 -39.45
CA GLY A 375 36.02 7.23 -40.30
C GLY A 375 36.41 6.56 -41.64
N PRO A 376 35.69 6.73 -42.78
CA PRO A 376 34.34 7.25 -43.02
C PRO A 376 33.51 6.41 -44.07
N LEU A 377 32.30 6.91 -44.41
CA LEU A 377 31.55 6.77 -45.70
C LEU A 377 31.10 5.38 -46.21
N LEU A 378 29.78 5.24 -46.45
CA LEU A 378 29.12 4.60 -47.63
C LEU A 378 27.59 4.85 -47.48
N ARG A 379 26.98 5.90 -48.04
CA ARG A 379 26.32 5.98 -49.38
C ARG A 379 25.67 4.67 -49.88
N HIS A 380 24.32 4.67 -49.95
CA HIS A 380 23.43 4.34 -51.10
C HIS A 380 21.98 4.03 -50.63
N PRO A 381 20.93 4.01 -51.49
CA PRO A 381 20.27 5.21 -52.00
C PRO A 381 18.72 5.20 -51.85
N ARG A 382 18.14 6.38 -52.07
CA ARG A 382 16.70 6.65 -52.29
C ARG A 382 16.08 5.75 -53.38
N ARG A 383 14.88 5.25 -53.12
CA ARG A 383 13.85 4.99 -54.16
C ARG A 383 12.45 5.33 -53.63
N HIS A 384 11.85 6.34 -54.25
CA HIS A 384 10.40 6.54 -54.45
C HIS A 384 10.23 6.86 -55.95
N PRO A 385 9.00 6.92 -56.51
CA PRO A 385 7.72 6.34 -56.10
C PRO A 385 7.12 5.48 -57.23
N SER A 386 6.01 4.79 -56.97
CA SER A 386 5.09 4.47 -58.07
C SER A 386 3.64 4.63 -57.66
N ARG A 387 2.93 5.22 -58.61
CA ARG A 387 1.63 5.86 -58.61
C ARG A 387 0.58 4.88 -59.15
N ASN A 388 -0.69 5.24 -58.99
CA ASN A 388 -1.94 4.63 -59.50
C ASN A 388 -2.57 3.67 -58.48
N GLY A 389 -3.79 3.87 -57.97
CA GLY A 389 -4.92 4.68 -58.45
C GLY A 389 -6.11 3.74 -58.61
N ARG A 390 -7.18 3.96 -57.85
CA ARG A 390 -8.59 3.79 -58.28
C ARG A 390 -9.54 4.03 -57.11
N GLU A 391 -10.29 5.12 -57.27
CA GLU A 391 -11.53 5.42 -56.60
C GLU A 391 -12.58 4.34 -56.91
N ARG A 392 -13.42 3.99 -55.92
CA ARG A 392 -14.85 3.75 -56.12
C ARG A 392 -15.64 4.20 -54.88
N PRO A 393 -16.74 4.95 -55.04
CA PRO A 393 -17.62 5.35 -53.95
C PRO A 393 -18.71 4.28 -53.74
N GLY A 394 -19.03 3.99 -52.48
CA GLY A 394 -20.02 2.97 -52.10
C GLY A 394 -20.87 3.40 -50.91
N SER A 395 -21.92 4.16 -51.22
CA SER A 395 -23.29 3.98 -50.72
C SER A 395 -23.55 3.81 -49.21
N SER A 396 -23.96 4.94 -48.61
CA SER A 396 -25.23 5.08 -47.89
C SER A 396 -25.74 3.91 -47.03
N ARG A 397 -25.59 4.03 -45.70
CA ARG A 397 -26.57 3.49 -44.74
C ARG A 397 -26.90 4.53 -43.67
N ARG A 398 -27.92 5.34 -43.97
CA ARG A 398 -28.74 6.03 -42.97
C ARG A 398 -29.39 4.97 -42.08
N ARG A 399 -29.06 4.94 -40.80
CA ARG A 399 -29.90 4.32 -39.77
C ARG A 399 -30.48 5.43 -38.91
N HIS A 400 -31.76 5.70 -39.15
CA HIS A 400 -32.62 6.43 -38.23
C HIS A 400 -32.69 5.65 -36.91
N ARG A 401 -32.26 6.25 -35.80
CA ARG A 401 -32.70 5.85 -34.45
C ARG A 401 -33.55 6.98 -33.89
N CYS A 402 -34.86 6.80 -34.01
CA CYS A 402 -35.83 7.63 -33.31
C CYS A 402 -35.75 7.37 -31.81
N ARG A 403 -35.66 8.49 -31.08
CA ARG A 403 -35.72 8.62 -29.63
C ARG A 403 -37.05 8.05 -29.10
N LEU A 404 -36.98 7.24 -28.04
CA LEU A 404 -38.12 7.02 -27.15
C LEU A 404 -38.00 7.95 -25.92
N PRO A 405 -39.10 8.54 -25.44
CA PRO A 405 -39.07 9.50 -24.35
C PRO A 405 -39.03 8.82 -22.97
N ARG A 406 -38.14 9.33 -22.10
CA ARG A 406 -38.08 9.07 -20.66
C ARG A 406 -39.41 9.50 -20.02
N LYS A 407 -40.19 8.53 -19.51
CA LYS A 407 -41.27 8.82 -18.56
C LYS A 407 -40.68 9.00 -17.16
N ALA A 408 -40.81 10.22 -16.64
CA ALA A 408 -40.62 10.54 -15.23
C ALA A 408 -41.65 9.78 -14.39
N ARG A 409 -41.18 8.88 -13.52
CA ARG A 409 -41.99 8.37 -12.40
C ARG A 409 -41.50 9.07 -11.14
N ARG A 410 -42.30 10.04 -10.68
CA ARG A 410 -42.28 10.53 -9.31
C ARG A 410 -42.83 9.41 -8.43
N SER A 411 -42.05 8.96 -7.46
CA SER A 411 -42.56 8.16 -6.33
C SER A 411 -42.65 9.08 -5.11
N PRO A 412 -43.76 9.04 -4.34
CA PRO A 412 -43.93 9.84 -3.14
C PRO A 412 -43.23 9.21 -1.93
N LEU A 413 -42.66 10.07 -1.09
CA LEU A 413 -42.18 9.77 0.27
C LEU A 413 -43.35 9.28 1.15
N PRO A 414 -43.16 8.24 1.98
CA PRO A 414 -43.95 8.05 3.17
C PRO A 414 -43.19 8.62 4.39
N GLU A 415 -43.71 9.76 4.83
CA GLU A 415 -43.57 10.32 6.16
C GLU A 415 -44.23 9.37 7.19
N ARG A 416 -43.46 8.87 8.17
CA ARG A 416 -43.98 8.32 9.44
C ARG A 416 -42.86 8.11 10.45
N LEU A 417 -42.75 9.05 11.39
CA LEU A 417 -42.06 8.91 12.67
C LEU A 417 -42.96 8.13 13.65
N PRO A 418 -42.47 7.11 14.35
CA PRO A 418 -43.06 6.69 15.61
C PRO A 418 -42.34 7.35 16.79
N ARG A 419 -43.06 8.23 17.48
CA ARG A 419 -42.80 8.61 18.87
C ARG A 419 -43.05 7.40 19.76
N GLY A 420 -42.07 7.02 20.58
CA GLY A 420 -42.24 6.01 21.62
C GLY A 420 -40.97 5.86 22.44
N LEU A 421 -40.75 6.75 23.40
CA LEU A 421 -39.76 6.60 24.47
C LEU A 421 -40.39 5.78 25.60
N PRO A 422 -39.83 4.64 26.01
CA PRO A 422 -40.18 4.00 27.27
C PRO A 422 -39.36 4.57 28.43
N GLU A 423 -40.05 4.75 29.55
CA GLU A 423 -39.57 5.23 30.84
C GLU A 423 -38.31 4.50 31.35
N LEU A 424 -37.34 5.29 31.78
CA LEU A 424 -36.21 4.86 32.62
C LEU A 424 -36.71 4.50 34.03
N ARG A 425 -36.77 3.20 34.34
CA ARG A 425 -36.86 2.71 35.72
C ARG A 425 -35.46 2.68 36.33
N HIS A 426 -35.23 3.50 37.35
CA HIS A 426 -34.08 3.41 38.24
C HIS A 426 -34.14 2.15 39.13
N PRO A 427 -33.05 1.36 39.24
CA PRO A 427 -32.88 0.43 40.33
C PRO A 427 -32.12 1.07 41.50
N ARG A 428 -32.67 0.78 42.67
CA ARG A 428 -32.29 1.10 44.05
C ARG A 428 -30.83 0.84 44.42
N ASP A 429 -30.38 1.67 45.36
CA ASP A 429 -29.18 1.52 46.20
C ASP A 429 -29.05 0.13 46.87
N PRO A 430 -27.83 -0.41 47.04
CA PRO A 430 -27.55 -1.46 47.99
C PRO A 430 -27.11 -0.89 49.37
N PRO A 431 -27.45 -1.56 50.48
CA PRO A 431 -27.07 -1.10 51.81
C PRO A 431 -25.62 -1.47 52.15
N HIS A 432 -24.88 -0.47 52.62
CA HIS A 432 -23.67 -0.63 53.43
C HIS A 432 -23.97 -1.49 54.67
N LYS A 433 -23.16 -2.54 54.90
CA LYS A 433 -22.63 -2.97 56.21
C LYS A 433 -21.84 -4.26 56.06
N LEU A 434 -20.51 -4.18 56.20
CA LEU A 434 -19.69 -5.31 56.68
C LEU A 434 -18.43 -4.78 57.38
N ARG A 435 -18.67 -4.49 58.66
CA ARG A 435 -17.82 -4.65 59.84
C ARG A 435 -16.48 -5.38 59.58
N MET A 436 -15.37 -4.63 59.55
CA MET A 436 -14.02 -5.17 59.69
C MET A 436 -13.72 -5.42 61.18
N SER A 437 -13.69 -6.68 61.57
CA SER A 437 -13.12 -7.13 62.83
C SER A 437 -11.60 -7.11 62.73
N SER A 438 -10.97 -6.22 63.49
CA SER A 438 -9.55 -6.23 63.78
C SER A 438 -9.23 -7.39 64.72
N GLU A 439 -8.57 -8.43 64.21
CA GLU A 439 -8.04 -9.51 65.05
C GLU A 439 -6.51 -9.41 65.11
N ARG A 440 -6.04 -9.00 66.31
CA ARG A 440 -4.66 -9.11 66.78
C ARG A 440 -4.32 -10.58 67.01
N ARG A 441 -3.10 -10.98 66.66
CA ARG A 441 -2.21 -12.04 67.24
C ARG A 441 -1.22 -12.44 66.12
N ARG A 442 0.09 -12.55 66.29
CA ARG A 442 1.01 -12.57 67.43
C ARG A 442 2.36 -12.04 66.96
#